data_AF-A0AA42H5M4-F1
#
_entry.id   AF-A0AA42H5M4-F1
#
_cell.length_a   1.000
_cell.length_b   1.000
_cell.length_c   1.000
_cell.angle_alpha   90.00
_cell.angle_beta   90.00
_cell.angle_gamma   90.00
#
_symmetry.space_group_name_H-M   'P 1'
#
loop_
_entity.id
_entity.type
_entity.pdbx_description
1 polymer ?
#
loop_
_entity_poly.entity_id
_entity_poly.type
_entity_poly.pdbx_seq_one_letter_code
_entity_poly.pdbx_strand_id
1 'polypeptide(L)' 'MTEQSNPRVTEAAKWLATTPDHLKPHPVIQELRQRFALTALEASLAATEARLIRARSN' A
#
# COMPACT_ATOMS: atom_id res chain seq x y z
N MET A 1 -6.91 -22.03 6.08
CA MET A 1 -7.34 -20.66 6.43
C MET A 1 -6.88 -19.80 5.28
N THR A 2 -7.78 -19.49 4.34
CA THR A 2 -7.38 -18.85 3.08
C THR A 2 -6.89 -17.44 3.38
N GLU A 3 -5.58 -17.25 3.29
CA GLU A 3 -4.95 -15.96 3.13
C GLU A 3 -5.52 -15.33 1.85
N GLN A 4 -6.72 -14.75 1.93
CA GLN A 4 -7.22 -13.82 0.93
C GLN A 4 -6.39 -12.55 1.04
N SER A 5 -5.11 -12.65 0.68
CA SER A 5 -4.28 -11.50 0.39
C SER A 5 -4.92 -10.87 -0.84
N ASN A 6 -5.76 -9.85 -0.62
CA ASN A 6 -6.44 -9.18 -1.70
C ASN A 6 -5.36 -8.63 -2.63
N PRO A 7 -5.28 -9.07 -3.90
CA PRO A 7 -4.18 -8.70 -4.79
C PRO A 7 -4.05 -7.18 -4.92
N ARG A 8 -5.17 -6.44 -4.77
CA ARG A 8 -5.20 -4.98 -4.76
C ARG A 8 -4.39 -4.35 -3.61
N VAL A 9 -4.37 -4.99 -2.43
CA VAL A 9 -3.58 -4.52 -1.28
C VAL A 9 -2.09 -4.72 -1.57
N THR A 10 -1.71 -5.86 -2.13
CA THR A 10 -0.33 -6.14 -2.52
C THR A 10 0.17 -5.22 -3.63
N GLU A 11 -0.67 -4.91 -4.62
CA GLU A 11 -0.34 -3.95 -5.68
C GLU A 11 -0.19 -2.53 -5.12
N ALA A 12 -1.12 -2.10 -4.27
CA ALA A 12 -1.06 -0.83 -3.56
C ALA A 12 0.22 -0.70 -2.71
N ALA A 13 0.58 -1.77 -1.98
CA ALA A 13 1.79 -1.83 -1.17
C ALA A 13 3.06 -1.71 -2.01
N LYS A 14 3.14 -2.46 -3.12
CA LYS A 14 4.28 -2.38 -4.05
C LYS A 14 4.41 -1.00 -4.66
N TRP A 15 3.30 -0.43 -5.13
CA TRP A 15 3.27 0.92 -5.69
C TRP A 15 3.76 1.95 -4.67
N LEU A 16 3.31 1.87 -3.42
CA LEU A 16 3.73 2.79 -2.37
C LEU A 16 5.21 2.56 -1.95
N ALA A 17 5.71 1.32 -2.02
CA ALA A 17 7.09 0.99 -1.72
C ALA A 17 8.07 1.49 -2.81
N THR A 18 7.65 1.47 -4.07
CA THR A 18 8.43 1.98 -5.21
C THR A 18 8.28 3.49 -5.40
N THR A 19 7.20 4.10 -4.87
CA THR A 19 7.00 5.55 -4.93
C THR A 19 7.96 6.27 -3.97
N PRO A 20 8.82 7.16 -4.47
CA PRO A 20 9.74 7.94 -3.63
C PRO A 20 8.99 8.83 -2.64
N ASP A 21 9.57 9.04 -1.45
CA ASP A 21 8.91 9.75 -0.36
C ASP A 21 8.51 11.19 -0.72
N HIS A 22 9.33 11.86 -1.53
CA HIS A 22 9.09 13.21 -2.06
C HIS A 22 7.98 13.30 -3.12
N LEU A 23 7.54 12.17 -3.67
CA LEU A 23 6.42 12.08 -4.61
C LEU A 23 5.19 11.43 -3.97
N LYS A 24 5.25 11.09 -2.67
CA LYS A 24 4.11 10.43 -2.03
C LYS A 24 2.96 11.41 -1.86
N PRO A 25 1.76 11.06 -2.37
CA PRO A 25 0.57 11.86 -2.15
C PRO A 25 0.23 11.86 -0.66
N HIS A 26 -0.15 13.01 -0.13
CA HIS A 26 -0.65 13.16 1.24
C HIS A 26 -2.10 13.65 1.16
N PRO A 27 -3.10 12.87 1.60
CA PRO A 27 -3.00 11.64 2.39
C PRO A 27 -2.82 10.35 1.56
N VAL A 28 -1.81 9.54 1.90
CA VAL A 28 -1.52 8.25 1.24
C VAL A 28 -2.74 7.32 1.25
N ILE A 29 -3.40 7.20 2.41
CA ILE A 29 -4.57 6.32 2.58
C ILE A 29 -5.71 6.73 1.63
N GLN A 30 -5.94 8.02 1.43
CA GLN A 30 -6.98 8.48 0.51
C GLN A 30 -6.65 8.14 -0.94
N GLU A 31 -5.38 8.28 -1.32
CA GLU A 31 -4.93 7.96 -2.67
C GLU A 31 -5.04 6.46 -2.96
N LEU A 32 -4.58 5.61 -2.03
CA LEU A 32 -4.71 4.15 -2.18
C LEU A 32 -6.17 3.71 -2.30
N ARG A 33 -7.08 4.36 -1.55
CA ARG A 33 -8.52 4.11 -1.65
C ARG A 33 -9.08 4.51 -3.01
N GLN A 34 -8.69 5.66 -3.54
CA GLN A 34 -9.19 6.12 -4.85
C GLN A 34 -8.59 5.35 -6.02
N ARG A 35 -7.30 5.02 -5.97
CA ARG A 35 -6.57 4.38 -7.05
C ARG A 35 -6.82 2.89 -7.17
N PHE A 36 -6.90 2.20 -6.03
CA PHE A 36 -7.04 0.74 -5.99
C PHE A 36 -8.43 0.29 -5.53
N ALA A 37 -9.38 1.22 -5.37
CA ALA A 37 -10.73 0.96 -4.87
C ALA A 37 -10.74 0.15 -3.56
N LEU A 38 -9.81 0.50 -2.66
CA LEU A 38 -9.61 -0.17 -1.38
C LEU A 38 -10.48 0.44 -0.27
N THR A 39 -10.79 -0.35 0.74
CA THR A 39 -11.31 0.15 2.01
C THR A 39 -10.21 0.82 2.83
N ALA A 40 -10.60 1.57 3.88
CA ALA A 40 -9.64 2.20 4.78
C ALA A 40 -8.73 1.18 5.49
N LEU A 41 -9.29 0.01 5.83
CA LEU A 41 -8.52 -1.10 6.42
C LEU A 41 -7.47 -1.61 5.44
N GLU A 42 -7.86 -1.90 4.21
CA GLU A 42 -6.99 -2.41 3.15
C GLU A 42 -5.90 -1.40 2.77
N ALA A 43 -6.23 -0.11 2.69
CA ALA A 43 -5.25 0.94 2.46
C ALA A 43 -4.24 1.04 3.61
N SER A 44 -4.66 0.81 4.85
CA SER A 44 -3.78 0.80 6.02
C SER A 44 -2.86 -0.42 6.04
N LEU A 45 -3.38 -1.58 5.63
CA LEU A 45 -2.60 -2.80 5.42
C LEU A 45 -1.55 -2.59 4.31
N ALA A 46 -1.96 -2.03 3.16
CA ALA A 46 -1.05 -1.72 2.06
C ALA A 46 0.05 -0.74 2.48
N ALA A 47 -0.28 0.28 3.27
CA ALA A 47 0.69 1.23 3.80
C ALA A 47 1.73 0.56 4.71
N THR A 48 1.29 -0.39 5.54
CA THR A 48 2.17 -1.16 6.42
C THR A 48 3.06 -2.11 5.62
N GLU A 49 2.50 -2.84 4.67
CA GLU A 49 3.25 -3.74 3.78
C GLU A 49 4.29 -2.98 2.96
N ALA A 50 3.95 -1.80 2.42
CA ALA A 50 4.88 -0.96 1.69
C ALA A 50 6.11 -0.58 2.52
N ARG A 51 5.90 -0.27 3.81
CA ARG A 51 6.96 0.04 4.76
C ARG A 51 7.85 -1.17 5.02
N LEU A 52 7.26 -2.36 5.15
CA LEU A 52 7.99 -3.63 5.30
C LEU A 52 8.81 -3.97 4.04
N ILE A 53 8.24 -3.80 2.85
CA ILE A 53 8.95 -4.00 1.58
C ILE A 53 10.17 -3.08 1.53
N ARG A 54 9.98 -1.79 1.82
CA ARG A 54 11.07 -0.81 1.82
C ARG A 54 12.15 -1.11 2.87
N ALA A 55 11.75 -1.61 4.03
CA ALA A 55 12.69 -2.02 5.09
C ALA A 55 13.47 -3.29 4.73
N ARG A 56 12.89 -4.23 3.97
CA ARG A 56 13.56 -5.45 3.49
C ARG A 56 14.49 -5.22 2.31
N SER A 57 14.24 -4.18 1.51
CA SER A 57 15.07 -3.81 0.36
C SER A 57 16.30 -2.98 0.73
N ASN A 58 16.55 -2.76 2.03
CA ASN A 58 17.71 -2.06 2.58
C ASN A 58 18.59 -3.03 3.36
#